data_AF-A0A937MVF0-F1
#
_entry.id   AF-A0A937MVF0-F1
#
_cell.length_a   1.000
_cell.length_b   1.000
_cell.length_c   1.000
_cell.angle_alpha   90.00
_cell.angle_beta   90.00
_cell.angle_gamma   90.00
#
_symmetry.space_group_name_H-M   'P 1'
#
loop_
_entity.id
_entity.type
_entity.pdbx_description
1 polymer ?
#
loop_
_entity_poly.entity_id
_entity_poly.type
_entity_poly.pdbx_seq_one_letter_code
_entity_poly.pdbx_strand_id
1 'polypeptide(L)'
;MTITAVKIYPFDSGEPDSSMRAYADVTFNDVILIKGFRVLSSKTGGLFVGFPSQKGKDGQFRETVEFKSEKLKSELRSAIFAAYKTYS
;
A
#
# COMPACT_ATOMS: atom_id res chain seq x y z
N MET A 1 -2.95 -13.49 -11.58
CA MET A 1 -3.89 -12.35 -11.57
C MET A 1 -3.13 -11.15 -12.08
N THR A 2 -3.75 -10.32 -12.92
CA THR A 2 -3.11 -9.15 -13.52
C THR A 2 -3.54 -7.90 -12.77
N ILE A 3 -2.57 -7.06 -12.39
CA ILE A 3 -2.84 -5.72 -11.86
C ILE A 3 -3.19 -4.83 -13.05
N THR A 4 -4.42 -4.31 -13.09
CA THR A 4 -4.89 -3.48 -14.22
C THR A 4 -4.84 -1.99 -13.92
N ALA A 5 -4.96 -1.61 -12.63
CA ALA A 5 -4.80 -0.22 -12.22
C ALA A 5 -4.22 -0.11 -10.82
N VAL A 6 -3.46 0.95 -10.61
CA VAL A 6 -3.02 1.40 -9.28
C VAL A 6 -3.35 2.88 -9.16
N LYS A 7 -4.08 3.25 -8.12
CA LYS A 7 -4.41 4.65 -7.83
C LYS A 7 -3.73 5.07 -6.54
N ILE A 8 -2.95 6.15 -6.62
CA ILE A 8 -2.21 6.72 -5.50
C ILE A 8 -2.97 7.92 -4.95
N TYR A 9 -3.04 7.99 -3.62
CA TYR A 9 -3.58 9.13 -2.89
C TYR A 9 -2.49 9.59 -1.92
N PRO A 10 -1.76 10.67 -2.23
CA PRO A 10 -0.75 11.20 -1.32
C PRO A 10 -1.37 11.56 0.01
N PHE A 11 -0.53 11.42 1.02
CA PHE A 11 -0.92 11.72 2.37
C PHE A 11 0.22 12.45 3.05
N ASP A 12 -0.10 13.63 3.56
CA ASP A 12 0.76 14.37 4.46
C ASP A 12 0.00 14.58 5.77
N SER A 13 0.52 14.03 6.85
CA SER A 13 -0.03 14.23 8.19
C SER A 13 0.27 15.60 8.77
N GLY A 14 1.17 16.38 8.17
CA GLY A 14 1.72 17.62 8.76
C GLY A 14 2.71 17.36 9.91
N GLU A 15 2.76 16.14 10.44
CA GLU A 15 3.76 15.70 11.42
C GLU A 15 5.11 15.38 10.73
N PRO A 16 6.23 15.97 11.18
CA PRO A 16 7.56 15.78 10.56
C PRO A 16 8.01 14.31 10.49
N ASP A 17 7.63 13.52 11.51
CA ASP A 17 8.10 12.14 11.69
C ASP A 17 7.08 11.09 11.24
N SER A 18 6.03 11.49 10.53
CA SER A 18 5.06 10.53 10.02
C SER A 18 5.69 9.63 8.97
N SER A 19 5.52 8.33 9.22
CA SER A 19 5.92 7.32 8.26
C SER A 19 5.00 7.27 7.05
N MET A 20 3.79 7.82 7.10
CA MET A 20 2.82 7.66 6.00
C MET A 20 3.05 8.68 4.88
N ARG A 21 3.14 8.19 3.65
CA ARG A 21 3.39 9.03 2.44
C ARG A 21 2.23 9.00 1.46
N ALA A 22 1.55 7.87 1.34
CA ALA A 22 0.36 7.75 0.51
C ALA A 22 -0.49 6.54 0.89
N TYR A 23 -1.76 6.60 0.54
CA TYR A 23 -2.59 5.41 0.35
C TYR A 23 -2.55 4.96 -1.10
N ALA A 24 -2.78 3.68 -1.33
CA ALA A 24 -2.93 3.12 -2.65
C ALA A 24 -4.11 2.14 -2.72
N ASP A 25 -4.81 2.20 -3.83
CA ASP A 25 -5.83 1.23 -4.21
C ASP A 25 -5.35 0.46 -5.45
N VAL A 26 -5.59 -0.84 -5.49
CA VAL A 26 -5.15 -1.71 -6.59
C VAL A 26 -6.36 -2.44 -7.17
N THR A 27 -6.52 -2.37 -8.48
CA THR A 27 -7.53 -3.11 -9.24
C THR A 27 -6.88 -4.32 -9.92
N PHE A 28 -7.51 -5.48 -9.78
CA PHE A 28 -7.13 -6.72 -10.45
C PHE A 28 -8.13 -7.08 -11.52
N ASN A 29 -7.63 -7.40 -12.71
CA ASN A 29 -8.41 -7.86 -13.87
C ASN A 29 -9.67 -6.99 -14.16
N ASP A 30 -9.66 -5.71 -13.78
CA ASP A 30 -10.80 -4.77 -13.87
C ASP A 30 -12.09 -5.21 -13.13
N VAL A 31 -11.99 -6.20 -12.25
CA VAL A 31 -13.16 -6.79 -11.55
C VAL A 31 -13.08 -6.73 -10.04
N ILE A 32 -11.87 -6.62 -9.47
CA ILE A 32 -11.67 -6.62 -8.02
C ILE A 32 -10.85 -5.39 -7.64
N LEU A 33 -11.42 -4.52 -6.82
CA LEU A 33 -10.72 -3.40 -6.19
C LEU A 33 -10.34 -3.76 -4.75
N ILE A 34 -9.05 -3.70 -4.45
CA ILE A 34 -8.54 -3.86 -3.08
C ILE A 34 -7.99 -2.51 -2.62
N LYS A 35 -8.55 -2.01 -1.52
CA LYS A 35 -8.18 -0.72 -0.93
C LYS A 35 -7.27 -0.87 0.27
N GLY A 36 -6.61 0.22 0.63
CA GLY A 36 -5.93 0.34 1.91
C GLY A 36 -4.49 -0.15 1.92
N PHE A 37 -3.85 -0.28 0.74
CA PHE A 37 -2.40 -0.31 0.68
C PHE A 37 -1.85 1.05 1.12
N ARG A 38 -0.63 1.05 1.66
CA ARG A 38 0.02 2.24 2.20
C ARG A 38 1.46 2.31 1.71
N VAL A 39 1.89 3.47 1.23
CA VAL A 39 3.30 3.78 1.01
C VAL A 39 3.81 4.45 2.27
N LEU A 40 4.82 3.85 2.87
CA LEU A 40 5.37 4.25 4.15
C LEU A 40 6.88 4.49 4.02
N SER A 41 7.45 5.42 4.79
CA SER A 41 8.88 5.66 4.90
C SER A 41 9.42 5.18 6.25
N SER A 42 10.58 4.54 6.25
CA SER A 42 11.29 4.17 7.48
C SER A 42 12.06 5.36 8.04
N LYS A 43 12.25 5.38 9.37
CA LYS A 43 13.11 6.36 10.06
C LYS A 43 14.57 6.27 9.63
N THR A 44 15.03 5.08 9.25
CA THR A 44 16.41 4.82 8.79
C THR A 44 16.59 5.03 7.28
N GLY A 45 15.56 5.55 6.59
CA GLY A 45 15.54 5.69 5.14
C GLY A 45 14.90 4.50 4.43
N GLY A 46 14.40 4.76 3.22
CA GLY A 46 13.72 3.78 2.37
C GLY A 46 12.19 3.81 2.48
N LEU A 47 11.53 3.39 1.40
CA LEU A 47 10.08 3.26 1.31
C LEU A 47 9.67 1.78 1.40
N PHE A 48 8.52 1.52 2.01
CA PHE A 48 7.91 0.21 2.10
C PHE A 48 6.41 0.28 1.82
N VAL A 49 5.85 -0.80 1.26
CA VAL A 49 4.40 -0.92 1.06
C VAL A 49 3.81 -1.74 2.20
N GLY A 50 2.93 -1.11 2.97
CA GLY A 50 2.03 -1.78 3.90
C GLY A 50 0.82 -2.35 3.17
N PHE A 51 0.50 -3.61 3.46
CA PHE A 51 -0.68 -4.29 2.92
C PHE A 51 -1.96 -3.84 3.63
N PRO A 52 -3.14 -4.09 3.03
CA PRO A 52 -4.43 -3.73 3.62
C PRO A 52 -4.58 -4.32 5.02
N SER A 53 -4.73 -3.45 6.01
CA SER A 53 -4.91 -3.86 7.41
C SER A 53 -5.80 -2.91 8.18
N GLN A 54 -6.44 -3.44 9.22
CA GLN A 54 -7.33 -2.68 10.10
C GLN A 54 -6.88 -2.83 11.55
N LYS A 55 -6.98 -1.73 12.32
CA LYS A 55 -6.73 -1.73 13.75
C LYS A 55 -7.93 -2.33 14.47
N GLY A 56 -7.71 -3.40 15.22
CA GLY A 56 -8.71 -4.02 16.09
C GLY A 56 -9.00 -3.18 17.33
N LYS A 57 -10.06 -3.55 18.07
CA LYS A 57 -10.41 -2.92 19.35
C LYS A 57 -9.33 -3.08 20.41
N ASP A 58 -8.53 -4.13 20.30
CA ASP A 58 -7.36 -4.42 21.12
C ASP A 58 -6.12 -3.60 20.71
N GLY A 59 -6.25 -2.71 19.73
CA GLY A 59 -5.18 -1.86 19.23
C GLY A 59 -4.23 -2.55 18.26
N GLN A 60 -4.39 -3.84 18.00
CA GLN A 60 -3.51 -4.60 17.10
C GLN A 60 -3.98 -4.45 15.65
N PHE A 61 -3.02 -4.26 14.73
CA PHE A 61 -3.31 -4.27 13.30
C PHE A 61 -3.34 -5.70 12.78
N ARG A 62 -4.37 -6.01 11.98
CA ARG A 62 -4.50 -7.30 11.30
C ARG A 62 -4.72 -7.06 9.82
N GLU A 63 -4.07 -7.85 8.98
CA GLU A 63 -4.31 -7.81 7.55
C GLU A 63 -5.78 -8.14 7.26
N THR A 64 -6.42 -7.31 6.44
CA THR A 64 -7.81 -7.54 6.01
C THR A 64 -7.87 -8.39 4.74
N VAL A 65 -6.75 -8.49 4.02
CA VAL A 65 -6.60 -9.31 2.83
C VAL A 65 -5.27 -10.05 2.94
N GLU A 66 -5.35 -11.37 2.89
CA GLU A 66 -4.16 -12.21 2.86
C GLU A 66 -3.83 -12.63 1.42
N PHE A 67 -2.63 -12.29 0.97
CA PHE A 67 -2.09 -12.74 -0.31
C PHE A 67 -1.23 -13.99 -0.06
N LYS A 68 -1.61 -15.14 -0.63
CA LYS A 68 -0.87 -16.40 -0.41
C LYS A 68 0.37 -16.57 -1.30
N SER A 69 0.48 -15.79 -2.38
CA SER A 69 1.58 -15.89 -3.33
C SER A 69 2.62 -14.79 -3.07
N GLU A 70 3.85 -15.18 -2.72
CA GLU A 70 4.97 -14.24 -2.56
C GLU A 70 5.31 -13.52 -3.87
N LYS A 71 5.14 -14.19 -5.01
CA LYS A 71 5.28 -13.57 -6.34
C LYS A 71 4.30 -12.40 -6.49
N LEU A 72 3.01 -12.63 -6.18
CA LEU A 72 1.99 -11.58 -6.28
C LEU A 72 2.27 -10.42 -5.30
N LYS A 73 2.72 -10.73 -4.07
CA LYS A 73 3.12 -9.68 -3.13
C LYS A 73 4.27 -8.82 -3.68
N SER A 74 5.25 -9.43 -4.34
CA SER A 74 6.37 -8.71 -4.95
C SER A 74 5.92 -7.83 -6.13
N GLU A 75 5.03 -8.37 -6.98
CA GLU A 75 4.41 -7.63 -8.09
C GLU A 75 3.61 -6.42 -7.58
N LEU A 76 2.84 -6.59 -6.51
CA LEU A 76 2.07 -5.50 -5.88
C LEU A 76 2.98 -4.39 -5.35
N ARG A 77 4.05 -4.75 -4.63
CA ARG A 77 5.02 -3.77 -4.12
C ARG A 77 5.63 -2.96 -5.27
N SER A 78 6.05 -3.65 -6.33
CA SER A 78 6.67 -3.02 -7.49
C SER A 78 5.69 -2.09 -8.23
N ALA A 79 4.47 -2.54 -8.47
CA ALA A 79 3.44 -1.76 -9.16
C ALA A 79 3.04 -0.51 -8.36
N ILE A 80 2.87 -0.64 -7.05
CA ILE A 80 2.54 0.49 -6.17
C ILE A 80 3.67 1.51 -6.12
N PHE A 81 4.92 1.07 -6.02
CA PHE A 81 6.05 1.99 -6.06
C PHE A 81 6.23 2.69 -7.39
N ALA A 82 6.04 1.97 -8.51
CA ALA A 82 6.10 2.58 -9.84
C ALA A 82 5.05 3.69 -9.97
N ALA A 83 3.80 3.41 -9.59
CA ALA A 83 2.73 4.39 -9.61
C ALA A 83 2.99 5.59 -8.67
N TYR A 84 3.54 5.32 -7.48
CA TYR A 84 3.89 6.38 -6.52
C TYR A 84 4.98 7.32 -7.05
N LYS A 85 6.01 6.78 -7.70
CA LYS A 85 7.11 7.57 -8.30
C LYS A 85 6.67 8.42 -9.49
N THR A 86 5.67 7.98 -10.25
CA THR A 86 5.11 8.78 -11.35
C THR A 86 4.20 9.89 -10.83
N TYR A 87 3.61 9.69 -9.65
CA TYR A 87 2.79 10.70 -9.00
C TYR A 87 3.64 11.82 -8.35
N SER A 88 4.72 11.46 -7.64
CA SER A 88 5.57 12.41 -6.91
C SER A 88 6.46 13.24 -7.83
#